data_AF-A0A256XEB9-F1
#
_entry.id   AF-A0A256XEB9-F1
#
_cell.length_a   1.000
_cell.length_b   1.000
_cell.length_c   1.000
_cell.angle_alpha   90.00
_cell.angle_beta   90.00
_cell.angle_gamma   90.00
#
_symmetry.space_group_name_H-M   'P 1'
#
loop_
_entity.id
_entity.type
_entity.pdbx_description
1 polymer ?
#
loop_
_entity_poly.entity_id
_entity_poly.type
_entity_poly.pdbx_seq_one_letter_code
_entity_poly.pdbx_strand_id
1 'polypeptide(L)'
;MTREAQRIRVRSDRRKYGKMVTIVDGLDEVDTQKIAKDLRQKLACGGTVRNAKIELQGDHVNKIKDILMDMGFSEGMIDISI
;
A
#
# COMPACT_ATOMS: atom_id res chain seq x y z
N MET A 1 15.32 -12.39 -19.86
CA MET A 1 15.33 -11.36 -18.81
C MET A 1 14.25 -11.75 -17.81
N THR A 2 14.64 -12.40 -16.72
CA THR A 2 13.70 -12.85 -15.69
C THR A 2 13.22 -11.59 -14.98
N ARG A 3 11.94 -11.22 -15.16
CA ARG A 3 11.29 -10.25 -14.28
C ARG A 3 11.36 -10.84 -12.88
N GLU A 4 12.23 -10.33 -12.02
CA GLU A 4 12.09 -10.60 -10.59
C GLU A 4 10.68 -10.12 -10.24
N ALA A 5 9.87 -11.02 -9.69
CA ALA A 5 8.50 -10.69 -9.36
C ALA A 5 8.52 -9.59 -8.29
N GLN A 6 8.14 -8.38 -8.68
CA GLN A 6 7.95 -7.27 -7.75
C GLN A 6 6.96 -7.72 -6.67
N ARG A 7 7.35 -7.60 -5.39
CA ARG A 7 6.51 -7.92 -4.25
C ARG A 7 6.08 -6.64 -3.55
N ILE A 8 4.77 -6.44 -3.47
CA ILE A 8 4.14 -5.35 -2.75
C ILE A 8 3.91 -5.80 -1.31
N ARG A 9 4.41 -5.03 -0.34
CA ARG A 9 4.18 -5.33 1.07
C ARG A 9 3.21 -4.34 1.65
N VAL A 10 2.17 -4.86 2.31
CA VAL A 10 1.15 -4.08 3.00
C VAL A 10 1.22 -4.42 4.48
N ARG A 11 1.46 -3.43 5.33
CA ARG A 11 1.54 -3.63 6.78
C ARG A 11 0.90 -2.53 7.61
N SER A 12 0.41 -2.90 8.78
CA SER A 12 0.01 -1.95 9.82
C SER A 12 1.21 -1.50 10.65
N ASP A 13 1.22 -0.23 11.06
CA ASP A 13 2.18 0.31 12.02
C ASP A 13 1.44 1.23 13.02
N ARG A 14 1.93 1.28 14.26
CA ARG A 14 1.38 2.12 15.32
C ARG A 14 2.25 3.36 15.50
N ARG A 15 1.70 4.52 15.17
CA ARG A 15 2.34 5.84 15.34
C ARG A 15 2.01 6.44 16.72
N LYS A 16 2.55 7.65 16.96
CA LYS A 16 2.31 8.45 18.17
C LYS A 16 0.82 8.50 18.52
N TYR A 17 0.54 8.51 19.83
CA TYR A 17 -0.82 8.54 20.39
C TYR A 17 -1.67 7.31 20.01
N GLY A 18 -1.04 6.18 19.69
CA GLY A 18 -1.74 4.94 19.36
C GLY A 18 -2.47 4.97 18.01
N LYS A 19 -2.20 5.97 17.17
CA LYS A 19 -2.82 6.07 15.84
C LYS A 19 -2.27 4.98 14.92
N MET A 20 -3.16 4.20 14.34
CA MET A 20 -2.81 3.21 13.32
C MET A 20 -2.52 3.90 11.99
N VAL A 21 -1.52 3.42 11.29
CA VAL A 21 -1.25 3.75 9.89
C VAL A 21 -1.03 2.46 9.11
N THR A 22 -1.38 2.47 7.84
CA THR A 22 -1.07 1.38 6.91
C THR A 22 0.03 1.83 5.97
N ILE A 23 1.07 1.01 5.83
CA ILE A 23 2.23 1.27 4.98
C ILE A 23 2.22 0.30 3.81
N VAL A 24 2.36 0.83 2.60
CA VAL A 24 2.50 0.07 1.35
C VAL A 24 3.87 0.39 0.74
N ASP A 25 4.69 -0.63 0.48
CA ASP A 25 5.97 -0.49 -0.21
C ASP A 25 6.21 -1.61 -1.23
N GLY A 26 7.32 -1.53 -1.98
CA GLY A 26 7.59 -2.41 -3.12
C GLY A 26 6.82 -1.99 -4.39
N LEU A 27 6.66 -0.69 -4.60
CA LEU A 27 5.99 -0.07 -5.75
C LEU A 27 6.97 0.65 -6.71
N ASP A 28 8.25 0.26 -6.68
CA ASP A 28 9.34 0.99 -7.34
C ASP A 28 9.25 0.99 -8.88
N GLU A 29 8.64 -0.02 -9.49
CA GLU A 29 8.46 -0.09 -10.96
C GLU A 29 7.14 0.53 -11.45
N VAL A 30 6.34 1.12 -10.56
CA VAL A 30 5.03 1.68 -10.88
C VAL A 30 4.88 3.11 -10.38
N ASP A 31 3.89 3.83 -10.90
CA ASP A 31 3.58 5.19 -10.47
C ASP A 31 2.97 5.19 -9.05
N THR A 32 3.86 5.24 -8.06
CA THR A 32 3.50 5.24 -6.63
C THR A 32 2.61 6.44 -6.26
N GLN A 33 2.76 7.59 -6.93
CA GLN A 33 1.93 8.77 -6.64
C GLN A 33 0.50 8.58 -7.12
N LYS A 34 0.32 8.00 -8.30
CA LYS A 34 -1.00 7.62 -8.82
C LYS A 34 -1.68 6.60 -7.93
N ILE A 35 -0.98 5.53 -7.55
CA ILE A 35 -1.51 4.50 -6.64
C ILE A 35 -1.90 5.12 -5.30
N ALA A 36 -1.06 5.99 -4.73
CA ALA A 36 -1.35 6.66 -3.48
C ALA A 36 -2.60 7.56 -3.58
N LYS A 37 -2.81 8.23 -4.71
CA LYS A 37 -4.02 9.04 -4.96
C LYS A 37 -5.27 8.16 -4.99
N ASP A 38 -5.22 7.06 -5.73
CA ASP A 38 -6.36 6.14 -5.88
C ASP A 38 -6.71 5.46 -4.54
N LEU A 39 -5.70 5.06 -3.77
CA LEU A 39 -5.89 4.51 -2.42
C LEU A 39 -6.55 5.53 -1.48
N ARG A 40 -6.06 6.78 -1.44
CA ARG A 40 -6.66 7.84 -0.61
C ARG A 40 -8.11 8.10 -0.99
N GLN A 41 -8.42 8.12 -2.29
CA GLN A 41 -9.78 8.34 -2.78
C GLN A 41 -10.72 7.19 -2.42
N LYS A 42 -10.30 5.94 -2.64
CA LYS A 42 -11.12 4.75 -2.34
C LYS A 42 -11.31 4.52 -0.83
N LEU A 43 -10.32 4.87 -0.01
CA LEU A 43 -10.35 4.66 1.43
C LEU A 43 -10.84 5.87 2.23
N ALA A 44 -11.06 7.02 1.57
CA ALA A 44 -11.43 8.29 2.19
C ALA A 44 -10.52 8.66 3.38
N CYS A 45 -9.21 8.46 3.22
CA CYS A 45 -8.22 8.69 4.28
C CYS A 45 -7.11 9.65 3.84
N GLY A 46 -6.48 10.29 4.83
CA GLY A 46 -5.25 11.04 4.62
C GLY A 46 -4.07 10.10 4.39
N GLY A 47 -3.04 10.58 3.70
CA GLY A 47 -1.83 9.81 3.49
C GLY A 47 -0.75 10.58 2.75
N THR A 48 0.45 10.02 2.69
CA THR A 48 1.61 10.65 2.07
C THR A 48 2.51 9.59 1.44
N VAL A 49 3.17 9.95 0.34
CA VAL A 49 4.25 9.14 -0.23
C VAL A 49 5.56 9.62 0.38
N ARG A 50 6.29 8.74 1.06
CA ARG A 50 7.58 9.02 1.68
C ARG A 50 8.55 7.87 1.41
N ASN A 51 9.73 8.16 0.89
CA ASN A 51 10.78 7.17 0.64
C ASN A 51 10.30 5.96 -0.19
N ALA A 52 9.57 6.21 -1.30
CA ALA A 52 8.94 5.18 -2.13
C ALA A 52 7.91 4.29 -1.40
N LYS A 53 7.38 4.75 -0.26
CA LYS A 53 6.31 4.08 0.50
C LYS A 53 5.09 4.96 0.56
N ILE A 54 3.91 4.35 0.55
CA ILE A 54 2.64 5.03 0.78
C ILE A 54 2.28 4.80 2.25
N GLU A 55 2.10 5.87 3.00
CA GLU A 55 1.58 5.82 4.36
C GLU A 55 0.15 6.36 4.36
N LEU A 56 -0.81 5.55 4.81
CA LEU A 56 -2.22 5.89 4.92
C LEU A 56 -2.65 5.89 6.38
N GLN A 57 -3.50 6.83 6.77
CA GLN A 57 -4.06 6.88 8.12
C GLN A 57 -5.12 5.79 8.30
N GLY A 58 -5.09 5.10 9.44
CA GLY A 58 -6.01 4.00 9.74
C GLY A 58 -5.43 2.62 9.44
N ASP A 59 -6.17 1.61 9.87
CA ASP A 59 -5.89 0.20 9.55
C ASP A 59 -6.78 -0.22 8.38
N HIS A 60 -6.13 -0.38 7.22
CA HIS A 60 -6.78 -0.65 5.95
C HIS A 60 -6.15 -1.83 5.21
N VAL A 61 -5.37 -2.67 5.90
CA VAL A 61 -4.56 -3.75 5.28
C VAL A 61 -5.39 -4.62 4.33
N ASN A 62 -6.55 -5.10 4.78
CA ASN A 62 -7.44 -5.95 3.97
C ASN A 62 -8.00 -5.20 2.75
N LYS A 63 -8.49 -3.98 2.95
CA LYS A 63 -9.06 -3.16 1.86
C LYS A 63 -8.02 -2.79 0.82
N ILE A 64 -6.78 -2.52 1.24
CA ILE A 64 -5.69 -2.20 0.32
C ILE A 64 -5.36 -3.39 -0.57
N LYS A 65 -5.33 -4.62 -0.01
CA LYS A 65 -5.14 -5.82 -0.83
C LYS A 65 -6.18 -5.90 -1.94
N ASP A 66 -7.46 -5.76 -1.60
CA ASP A 66 -8.55 -5.82 -2.58
C ASP A 66 -8.40 -4.72 -3.64
N ILE A 67 -8.09 -3.49 -3.22
CA ILE A 67 -7.89 -2.36 -4.14
C ILE A 67 -6.71 -2.59 -5.07
N LEU A 68 -5.60 -3.13 -4.59
CA LEU A 68 -4.43 -3.45 -5.41
C LEU A 68 -4.76 -4.55 -6.43
N MET A 69 -5.53 -5.56 -6.02
CA MET A 69 -6.02 -6.60 -6.93
C MET A 69 -6.91 -6.00 -8.03
N ASP A 70 -7.83 -5.11 -7.69
CA ASP A 70 -8.66 -4.37 -8.67
C ASP A 70 -7.82 -3.53 -9.64
N MET A 71 -6.65 -3.07 -9.21
CA MET A 71 -5.72 -2.29 -10.04
C MET A 71 -4.84 -3.16 -10.95
N GLY A 72 -4.99 -4.49 -10.90
CA GLY A 72 -4.29 -5.45 -11.75
C GLY A 72 -3.06 -6.08 -11.11
N PHE A 73 -2.80 -5.84 -9.83
CA PHE A 73 -1.75 -6.56 -9.11
C PHE A 73 -2.20 -7.98 -8.77
N SER A 74 -1.35 -8.97 -9.04
CA SER A 74 -1.67 -10.37 -8.73
C SER A 74 -1.63 -10.60 -7.23
N GLU A 75 -2.55 -11.41 -6.70
CA GLU A 75 -2.59 -11.73 -5.27
C GLU A 75 -1.26 -12.29 -4.75
N GLY A 76 -0.61 -13.16 -5.53
CA GLY A 76 0.70 -13.73 -5.17
C GLY A 76 1.87 -12.75 -5.14
N MET A 77 1.65 -11.49 -5.55
CA MET A 77 2.62 -10.40 -5.44
C MET A 77 2.38 -9.55 -4.18
N ILE A 78 1.27 -9.74 -3.47
CA ILE A 78 0.86 -8.90 -2.33
C ILE A 78 1.11 -9.66 -1.03
N ASP A 79 2.15 -9.27 -0.32
CA ASP A 79 2.50 -9.79 1.00
C ASP A 79 1.84 -8.92 2.09
N ILE A 80 0.90 -9.50 2.83
CA ILE A 80 0.33 -8.87 4.03
C ILE A 80 1.18 -9.21 5.24
N SER A 81 1.58 -8.21 6.02
CA SER A 81 2.20 -8.37 7.35
C SER A 81 1.36 -7.64 8.39
N ILE A 82 0.95 -8.35 9.44
CA ILE A 82 0.10 -7.82 10.52
C ILE A 82 0.98 -7.42 11.70
#